data_AF-A0A258BL47-F1
#
_entry.id   AF-A0A258BL47-F1
#
_cell.length_a   1.000
_cell.length_b   1.000
_cell.length_c   1.000
_cell.angle_alpha   90.00
_cell.angle_beta   90.00
_cell.angle_gamma   90.00
#
_symmetry.space_group_name_H-M   'P 1'
#
loop_
_entity.id
_entity.type
_entity.pdbx_description
1 polymer ?
#
loop_
_entity_poly.entity_id
_entity_poly.type
_entity_poly.pdbx_seq_one_letter_code
_entity_poly.pdbx_strand_id
1 'polypeptide(L)'
;MNRASRAVDELARQTAEARKIPLLSPEEAEKARKAREERAAQQAKAEAELKLLADRREAERLRAEAEAAARAAMEAEANNPGFVAKLGQGLSRSSSRLAEGLAALGRRKLDDETLEELEDLLITSDLGAKVAARVAASLSKERFDKEITEEEIRLALASEISEVMKPREKIVDFSEGTSPRIVLFVGVNGSGKTTTIGKIASKLSEQGARALLVAGDTFRAAAIEQLTVWGDRAGIPVMSKPTGADAAGLVYEAIERAKAEDLDLVLI
;
A
#
# COMPACT_ATOMS: atom_id res chain seq x y z
N MET A 1 80.86 -31.03 -47.63
CA MET A 1 81.04 -29.99 -46.60
C MET A 1 79.67 -29.42 -46.24
N ASN A 2 79.29 -29.52 -44.97
CA ASN A 2 77.92 -29.79 -44.52
C ASN A 2 77.12 -28.51 -44.19
N ARG A 3 75.86 -28.42 -44.67
CA ARG A 3 74.93 -27.29 -44.46
C ARG A 3 74.64 -26.96 -42.99
N ALA A 4 74.88 -27.91 -42.09
CA ALA A 4 74.68 -27.74 -40.64
C ALA A 4 75.62 -26.68 -40.00
N SER A 5 76.82 -26.45 -40.55
CA SER A 5 77.78 -25.52 -39.95
C SER A 5 77.39 -24.05 -40.17
N ARG A 6 76.75 -23.72 -41.30
CA ARG A 6 76.34 -22.34 -41.60
C ARG A 6 75.12 -21.88 -40.79
N ALA A 7 74.20 -22.81 -40.50
CA ALA A 7 73.01 -22.51 -39.71
C ALA A 7 73.34 -22.19 -38.24
N VAL A 8 74.39 -22.82 -37.68
CA VAL A 8 74.82 -22.57 -36.30
C VAL A 8 75.52 -21.21 -36.17
N ASP A 9 76.34 -20.83 -37.15
CA ASP A 9 77.01 -19.52 -37.17
C ASP A 9 76.03 -18.35 -37.40
N GLU A 10 74.98 -18.58 -38.18
CA GLU A 10 73.95 -17.58 -38.46
C GLU A 10 73.01 -17.38 -37.26
N LEU A 11 72.65 -18.46 -36.55
CA LEU A 11 71.89 -18.38 -35.30
C LEU A 11 72.69 -17.67 -34.20
N ALA A 12 73.99 -17.96 -34.10
CA ALA A 12 74.88 -17.33 -33.11
C ALA A 12 75.01 -15.81 -33.34
N ARG A 13 75.10 -15.36 -34.60
CA ARG A 13 75.13 -13.93 -34.93
C ARG A 13 73.79 -13.23 -34.65
N GLN A 14 72.66 -13.87 -34.92
CA GLN A 14 71.34 -13.30 -34.62
C GLN A 14 71.06 -13.18 -33.11
N THR A 15 71.53 -14.11 -32.28
CA THR A 15 71.42 -13.98 -30.81
C THR A 15 72.35 -12.92 -30.19
N ALA A 16 73.44 -12.56 -30.86
CA ALA A 16 74.36 -11.53 -30.36
C ALA A 16 73.83 -10.09 -30.57
N GLU A 17 72.97 -9.88 -31.56
CA GLU A 17 72.45 -8.55 -31.92
C GLU A 17 71.17 -8.16 -31.15
N ALA A 18 70.45 -9.14 -30.57
CA ALA A 18 69.18 -8.93 -29.86
C ALA A 18 69.30 -8.56 -28.36
N ARG A 19 70.51 -8.38 -27.81
CA ARG A 19 70.74 -7.92 -26.42
C ARG A 19 71.45 -6.56 -26.38
N LYS A 20 70.80 -5.54 -26.92
CA LYS A 20 71.00 -4.14 -26.53
C LYS A 20 69.69 -3.56 -26.00
N ILE A 21 69.21 -4.12 -24.90
CA ILE A 21 68.35 -3.37 -23.98
C ILE A 21 69.33 -2.50 -23.20
N PRO A 22 69.20 -1.16 -23.18
CA PRO A 22 70.05 -0.33 -22.33
C PRO A 22 69.86 -0.81 -20.89
N LEU A 23 70.93 -1.35 -20.27
CA LEU A 23 70.94 -1.53 -18.83
C LEU A 23 70.87 -0.12 -18.24
N LEU A 24 69.68 0.26 -17.75
CA LEU A 24 69.52 1.42 -16.88
C LEU A 24 70.57 1.32 -15.77
N SER A 25 71.25 2.42 -15.50
CA SER A 25 72.17 2.45 -14.37
C SER A 25 71.42 2.12 -13.07
N PRO A 26 72.09 1.56 -12.05
CA PRO A 26 71.46 1.28 -10.76
C PRO A 26 70.70 2.49 -10.17
N GLU A 27 71.22 3.70 -10.40
CA GLU A 27 70.58 4.96 -9.98
C GLU A 27 69.31 5.29 -10.77
N GLU A 28 69.28 5.07 -12.08
CA GLU A 28 68.10 5.31 -12.92
C GLU A 28 66.98 4.32 -12.63
N ALA A 29 67.32 3.05 -12.34
CA ALA A 29 66.38 2.04 -11.92
C ALA A 29 65.75 2.35 -10.55
N GLU A 30 66.55 2.86 -9.60
CA GLU A 30 66.07 3.28 -8.28
C GLU A 30 65.16 4.52 -8.37
N LYS A 31 65.54 5.51 -9.19
CA LYS A 31 64.74 6.72 -9.44
C LYS A 31 63.40 6.39 -10.10
N ALA A 32 63.38 5.47 -11.06
CA ALA A 32 62.15 4.99 -11.68
C ALA A 32 61.24 4.24 -10.69
N ARG A 33 61.83 3.49 -9.76
CA ARG A 33 61.07 2.79 -8.69
C ARG A 33 60.43 3.77 -7.73
N LYS A 34 61.19 4.74 -7.20
CA LYS A 34 60.67 5.81 -6.32
C LYS A 34 59.58 6.63 -6.99
N ALA A 35 59.76 7.04 -8.25
CA ALA A 35 58.74 7.77 -9.01
C ALA A 35 57.45 6.95 -9.24
N ARG A 36 57.56 5.62 -9.38
CA ARG A 36 56.41 4.72 -9.49
C ARG A 36 55.69 4.55 -8.16
N GLU A 37 56.43 4.42 -7.06
CA GLU A 37 55.90 4.36 -5.69
C GLU A 37 55.15 5.65 -5.32
N GLU A 38 55.72 6.83 -5.64
CA GLU A 38 55.07 8.13 -5.42
C GLU A 38 53.78 8.30 -6.24
N ARG A 39 53.78 7.89 -7.52
CA ARG A 39 52.59 7.93 -8.37
C ARG A 39 51.49 6.99 -7.86
N ALA A 40 51.86 5.80 -7.41
CA ALA A 40 50.92 4.84 -6.82
C ALA A 40 50.31 5.39 -5.52
N ALA A 41 51.12 6.04 -4.66
CA ALA A 41 50.63 6.68 -3.44
C ALA A 41 49.69 7.87 -3.73
N GLN A 42 49.99 8.69 -4.75
CA GLN A 42 49.12 9.77 -5.19
C GLN A 42 47.79 9.27 -5.77
N GLN A 43 47.83 8.19 -6.55
CA GLN A 43 46.63 7.56 -7.11
C GLN A 43 45.74 6.98 -5.99
N ALA A 44 46.32 6.24 -5.04
CA ALA A 44 45.56 5.68 -3.91
C ALA A 44 44.91 6.76 -3.04
N LYS A 45 45.59 7.90 -2.85
CA LYS A 45 45.03 9.05 -2.11
C LYS A 45 43.86 9.69 -2.86
N ALA A 46 43.98 9.86 -4.17
CA ALA A 46 42.90 10.41 -5.01
C ALA A 46 41.66 9.49 -5.06
N GLU A 47 41.86 8.17 -5.13
CA GLU A 47 40.77 7.19 -5.09
C GLU A 47 40.04 7.20 -3.74
N ALA A 48 40.77 7.29 -2.63
CA ALA A 48 40.17 7.38 -1.29
C ALA A 48 39.35 8.67 -1.11
N GLU A 49 39.82 9.80 -1.62
CA GLU A 49 39.12 11.08 -1.58
C GLU A 49 37.84 11.06 -2.44
N LEU A 50 37.90 10.46 -3.63
CA LEU A 50 36.74 10.28 -4.50
C LEU A 50 35.66 9.41 -3.85
N LYS A 51 36.06 8.32 -3.18
CA LYS A 51 35.13 7.44 -2.45
C LYS A 51 34.42 8.19 -1.32
N LEU A 52 35.17 8.95 -0.51
CA LEU A 52 34.61 9.74 0.58
C LEU A 52 33.59 10.79 0.07
N LEU A 53 33.87 11.42 -1.07
CA LEU A 53 32.96 12.35 -1.72
C LEU A 53 31.69 11.66 -2.24
N ALA A 54 31.81 10.44 -2.77
CA ALA A 54 30.66 9.65 -3.21
C ALA A 54 29.76 9.25 -2.04
N ASP A 55 30.35 8.72 -0.96
CA ASP A 55 29.62 8.33 0.25
C ASP A 55 28.90 9.53 0.88
N ARG A 56 29.55 10.70 0.90
CA ARG A 56 28.94 11.95 1.39
C ARG A 56 27.77 12.41 0.52
N ARG A 57 27.90 12.35 -0.81
CA ARG A 57 26.80 12.70 -1.74
C ARG A 57 25.62 11.75 -1.59
N GLU A 58 25.88 10.46 -1.39
CA GLU A 58 24.84 9.47 -1.15
C GLU A 58 24.13 9.74 0.18
N ALA A 59 24.88 10.03 1.25
CA ALA A 59 24.30 10.42 2.54
C ALA A 59 23.46 11.71 2.45
N GLU A 60 23.92 12.71 1.70
CA GLU A 60 23.20 13.95 1.45
C GLU A 60 21.91 13.70 0.63
N ARG A 61 21.96 12.82 -0.38
CA ARG A 61 20.77 12.40 -1.15
C ARG A 61 19.74 11.71 -0.26
N LEU A 62 20.17 10.73 0.54
CA LEU A 62 19.27 9.99 1.44
C LEU A 62 18.62 10.91 2.48
N ARG A 63 19.35 11.91 3.00
CA ARG A 63 18.80 12.93 3.89
C ARG A 63 17.76 13.82 3.18
N ALA A 64 18.06 14.28 1.97
CA ALA A 64 17.12 15.09 1.19
C ALA A 64 15.84 14.31 0.82
N GLU A 65 15.96 13.02 0.47
CA GLU A 65 14.83 12.13 0.23
C GLU A 65 13.99 11.93 1.51
N ALA A 66 14.62 11.74 2.65
CA ALA A 66 13.93 11.63 3.94
C ALA A 66 13.22 12.93 4.34
N GLU A 67 13.84 14.09 4.14
CA GLU A 67 13.23 15.40 4.40
C GLU A 67 12.06 15.68 3.45
N ALA A 68 12.17 15.32 2.17
CA ALA A 68 11.09 15.45 1.20
C ALA A 68 9.90 14.53 1.54
N ALA A 69 10.17 13.28 1.95
CA ALA A 69 9.15 12.35 2.42
C ALA A 69 8.46 12.86 3.70
N ALA A 70 9.22 13.42 4.65
CA ALA A 70 8.67 14.01 5.86
C ALA A 70 7.76 15.23 5.57
N ARG A 71 8.17 16.12 4.66
CA ARG A 71 7.34 17.25 4.22
C ARG A 71 6.06 16.80 3.52
N ALA A 72 6.15 15.83 2.63
CA ALA A 72 5.00 15.25 1.95
C ALA A 72 4.02 14.58 2.94
N ALA A 73 4.54 13.92 3.98
CA ALA A 73 3.72 13.35 5.05
C ALA A 73 3.01 14.44 5.88
N MET A 74 3.73 15.50 6.26
CA MET A 74 3.14 16.64 6.99
C MET A 74 2.06 17.38 6.17
N GLU A 75 2.27 17.56 4.87
CA GLU A 75 1.28 18.18 3.97
C GLU A 75 0.04 17.30 3.78
N ALA A 76 0.22 15.98 3.71
CA ALA A 76 -0.88 15.02 3.63
C ALA A 76 -1.72 14.99 4.92
N GLU A 77 -1.06 15.13 6.07
CA GLU A 77 -1.72 15.18 7.38
C GLU A 77 -2.46 16.52 7.60
N ALA A 78 -1.86 17.64 7.19
CA ALA A 78 -2.48 18.97 7.25
C ALA A 78 -3.72 19.09 6.34
N ASN A 79 -3.72 18.40 5.19
CA ASN A 79 -4.84 18.39 4.23
C ASN A 79 -5.83 17.25 4.44
N ASN A 80 -5.90 16.69 5.64
CA ASN A 80 -6.78 15.57 5.92
C ASN A 80 -8.18 16.07 6.31
N PRO A 81 -9.17 16.12 5.39
CA PRO A 81 -10.53 16.50 5.76
C PRO A 81 -11.00 15.60 6.90
N GLY A 82 -11.65 16.21 7.91
CA GLY A 82 -12.22 15.47 9.04
C GLY A 82 -13.13 14.34 8.56
N PHE A 83 -13.34 13.32 9.39
CA PHE A 83 -14.10 12.12 9.04
C PHE A 83 -15.46 12.43 8.40
N VAL A 84 -16.19 13.40 8.94
CA VAL A 84 -17.50 13.84 8.42
C VAL A 84 -17.39 14.43 7.01
N ALA A 85 -16.35 15.23 6.73
CA ALA A 85 -16.13 15.80 5.41
C ALA A 85 -15.77 14.72 4.37
N LYS A 86 -14.95 13.73 4.75
CA LYS A 86 -14.67 12.56 3.89
C LYS A 86 -15.92 11.73 3.60
N LEU A 87 -16.76 11.51 4.62
CA LEU A 87 -18.03 10.83 4.44
C LEU A 87 -18.94 11.60 3.49
N GLY A 88 -19.11 12.91 3.70
CA GLY A 88 -19.92 13.76 2.83
C GLY A 88 -19.43 13.76 1.38
N GLN A 89 -18.12 13.82 1.16
CA GLN A 89 -17.53 13.71 -0.17
C GLN A 89 -17.78 12.33 -0.80
N GLY A 90 -17.59 11.25 -0.03
CA GLY A 90 -17.79 9.88 -0.51
C GLY A 90 -19.24 9.56 -0.88
N LEU A 91 -20.21 10.16 -0.20
CA LEU A 91 -21.65 9.97 -0.45
C LEU A 91 -22.25 10.97 -1.44
N SER A 92 -21.49 12.01 -1.84
CA SER A 92 -21.97 13.16 -2.63
C SER A 92 -22.84 12.78 -3.83
N ARG A 93 -22.43 11.78 -4.63
CA ARG A 93 -23.19 11.33 -5.82
C ARG A 93 -24.56 10.73 -5.48
N SER A 94 -24.64 9.95 -4.40
CA SER A 94 -25.91 9.34 -3.99
C SER A 94 -26.81 10.39 -3.33
N SER A 95 -26.24 11.24 -2.48
CA SER A 95 -26.98 12.31 -1.80
C SER A 95 -27.51 13.36 -2.78
N SER A 96 -26.77 13.70 -3.85
CA SER A 96 -27.25 14.68 -4.84
C SER A 96 -28.44 14.16 -5.64
N ARG A 97 -28.40 12.89 -6.09
CA ARG A 97 -29.53 12.26 -6.81
C ARG A 97 -30.80 12.21 -5.97
N LEU A 98 -30.66 11.84 -4.70
CA LEU A 98 -31.77 11.87 -3.76
C LEU A 98 -32.31 13.29 -3.56
N ALA A 99 -31.43 14.28 -3.34
CA ALA A 99 -31.85 15.67 -3.16
C ALA A 99 -32.58 16.22 -4.40
N GLU A 100 -32.11 15.94 -5.61
CA GLU A 100 -32.77 16.34 -6.85
C GLU A 100 -34.18 15.76 -6.96
N GLY A 101 -34.36 14.47 -6.64
CA GLY A 101 -35.69 13.83 -6.63
C GLY A 101 -36.61 14.39 -5.55
N LEU A 102 -36.08 14.61 -4.34
CA LEU A 102 -36.87 15.15 -3.24
C LEU A 102 -37.28 16.61 -3.45
N ALA A 103 -36.44 17.42 -4.11
CA ALA A 103 -36.76 18.79 -4.46
C ALA A 103 -37.97 18.91 -5.42
N ALA A 104 -38.18 17.91 -6.29
CA ALA A 104 -39.35 17.85 -7.17
C ALA A 104 -40.66 17.62 -6.41
N LEU A 105 -40.60 16.95 -5.24
CA LEU A 105 -41.74 16.66 -4.39
C LEU A 105 -41.98 17.73 -3.30
N GLY A 106 -40.92 18.42 -2.87
CA GLY A 106 -40.92 19.40 -1.78
C GLY A 106 -41.60 20.72 -2.13
N ARG A 107 -42.93 20.67 -2.29
CA ARG A 107 -43.92 21.77 -2.45
C ARG A 107 -45.29 21.22 -2.89
N ARG A 108 -45.41 19.90 -3.09
CA ARG A 108 -46.68 19.25 -3.42
C ARG A 108 -47.50 19.04 -2.16
N LYS A 109 -48.82 18.93 -2.35
CA LYS A 109 -49.71 18.40 -1.32
C LYS A 109 -49.40 16.92 -1.14
N LEU A 110 -49.30 16.46 0.11
CA LEU A 110 -49.06 15.05 0.40
C LEU A 110 -50.38 14.28 0.31
N ASP A 111 -50.73 13.88 -0.91
CA ASP A 111 -51.82 12.97 -1.24
C ASP A 111 -51.29 11.56 -1.57
N ASP A 112 -52.21 10.63 -1.88
CA ASP A 112 -51.88 9.24 -2.18
C ASP A 112 -50.92 9.12 -3.38
N GLU A 113 -51.11 9.92 -4.42
CA GLU A 113 -50.24 9.94 -5.61
C GLU A 113 -48.82 10.42 -5.27
N THR A 114 -48.70 11.51 -4.50
CA THR A 114 -47.39 12.03 -4.09
C THR A 114 -46.66 11.08 -3.13
N LEU A 115 -47.40 10.33 -2.30
CA LEU A 115 -46.83 9.30 -1.44
C LEU A 115 -46.31 8.09 -2.23
N GLU A 116 -47.04 7.65 -3.27
CA GLU A 116 -46.60 6.59 -4.18
C GLU A 116 -45.35 7.00 -4.95
N GLU A 117 -45.33 8.22 -5.50
CA GLU A 117 -44.14 8.77 -6.17
C GLU A 117 -42.92 8.85 -5.24
N LEU A 118 -43.13 9.24 -3.98
CA LEU A 118 -42.05 9.25 -2.98
C LEU A 118 -41.53 7.84 -2.71
N GLU A 119 -42.42 6.86 -2.56
CA GLU A 119 -42.03 5.47 -2.33
C GLU A 119 -41.20 4.93 -3.51
N ASP A 120 -41.65 5.15 -4.74
CA ASP A 120 -40.95 4.77 -5.97
C ASP A 120 -39.57 5.44 -6.09
N LEU A 121 -39.48 6.73 -5.77
CA LEU A 121 -38.21 7.46 -5.76
C LEU A 121 -37.21 6.84 -4.76
N LEU A 122 -37.67 6.49 -3.57
CA LEU A 122 -36.80 5.89 -2.55
C LEU A 122 -36.38 4.46 -2.95
N ILE A 123 -37.27 3.68 -3.57
CA ILE A 123 -36.97 2.34 -4.08
C ILE A 123 -35.92 2.41 -5.19
N THR A 124 -36.12 3.28 -6.18
CA THR A 124 -35.19 3.46 -7.32
C THR A 124 -33.84 4.05 -6.88
N SER A 125 -33.77 4.60 -5.67
CA SER A 125 -32.54 5.08 -5.03
C SER A 125 -31.85 4.03 -4.15
N ASP A 126 -32.16 2.74 -4.33
CA ASP A 126 -31.56 1.60 -3.62
C ASP A 126 -31.83 1.54 -2.10
N LEU A 127 -32.84 2.24 -1.57
CA LEU A 127 -33.22 2.15 -0.14
C LEU A 127 -34.07 0.91 0.18
N GLY A 128 -34.71 0.34 -0.86
CA GLY A 128 -35.56 -0.84 -0.77
C GLY A 128 -36.97 -0.56 -0.23
N ALA A 129 -37.92 -1.40 -0.65
CA ALA A 129 -39.35 -1.21 -0.39
C ALA A 129 -39.71 -1.06 1.09
N LYS A 130 -39.05 -1.83 1.97
CA LYS A 130 -39.35 -1.80 3.40
C LYS A 130 -39.01 -0.47 4.08
N VAL A 131 -37.99 0.24 3.60
CA VAL A 131 -37.62 1.57 4.15
C VAL A 131 -38.53 2.61 3.53
N ALA A 132 -38.70 2.56 2.21
CA ALA A 132 -39.56 3.48 1.46
C ALA A 132 -40.99 3.53 2.01
N ALA A 133 -41.63 2.37 2.17
CA ALA A 133 -42.99 2.28 2.72
C ALA A 133 -43.11 2.83 4.16
N ARG A 134 -42.08 2.67 5.00
CA ARG A 134 -42.09 3.25 6.36
C ARG A 134 -41.98 4.77 6.34
N VAL A 135 -41.11 5.32 5.49
CA VAL A 135 -40.98 6.77 5.31
C VAL A 135 -42.30 7.37 4.82
N ALA A 136 -42.90 6.79 3.78
CA ALA A 136 -44.20 7.23 3.25
C ALA A 136 -45.30 7.15 4.33
N ALA A 137 -45.38 6.04 5.06
CA ALA A 137 -46.36 5.88 6.15
C ALA A 137 -46.15 6.87 7.30
N SER A 138 -44.90 7.18 7.66
CA SER A 138 -44.59 8.17 8.70
C SER A 138 -45.03 9.58 8.28
N LEU A 139 -44.71 9.97 7.05
CA LEU A 139 -45.08 11.27 6.51
C LEU A 139 -46.59 11.41 6.33
N SER A 140 -47.27 10.36 5.84
CA SER A 140 -48.72 10.33 5.71
C SER A 140 -49.39 10.58 7.08
N LYS A 141 -48.98 9.90 8.15
CA LYS A 141 -49.59 10.08 9.47
C LYS A 141 -49.54 11.52 10.00
N GLU A 142 -48.47 12.25 9.72
CA GLU A 142 -48.26 13.60 10.27
C GLU A 142 -48.73 14.72 9.33
N ARG A 143 -48.60 14.49 8.02
CA ARG A 143 -48.67 15.51 6.98
C ARG A 143 -49.62 15.20 5.83
N PHE A 144 -50.43 14.13 5.91
CA PHE A 144 -51.45 13.87 4.88
C PHE A 144 -52.36 15.08 4.68
N ASP A 145 -52.67 15.35 3.40
CA ASP A 145 -53.47 16.48 2.94
C ASP A 145 -52.85 17.87 3.22
N LYS A 146 -51.58 17.95 3.65
CA LYS A 146 -50.82 19.19 3.86
C LYS A 146 -49.71 19.33 2.83
N GLU A 147 -49.23 20.54 2.63
CA GLU A 147 -47.98 20.76 1.88
C GLU A 147 -46.80 20.17 2.66
N ILE A 148 -45.91 19.51 1.93
CA ILE A 148 -44.67 18.95 2.48
C ILE A 148 -43.46 19.68 1.91
N THR A 149 -42.49 19.96 2.77
CA THR A 149 -41.20 20.53 2.36
C THR A 149 -40.16 19.44 2.13
N GLU A 150 -39.17 19.73 1.28
CA GLU A 150 -38.04 18.83 1.05
C GLU A 150 -37.33 18.44 2.36
N GLU A 151 -37.18 19.41 3.27
CA GLU A 151 -36.51 19.19 4.55
C GLU A 151 -37.28 18.22 5.45
N GLU A 152 -38.61 18.31 5.48
CA GLU A 152 -39.44 17.36 6.23
C GLU A 152 -39.28 15.92 5.69
N ILE A 153 -39.20 15.75 4.37
CA ILE A 153 -38.96 14.44 3.76
C ILE A 153 -37.57 13.91 4.14
N ARG A 154 -36.53 14.76 4.05
CA ARG A 154 -35.16 14.37 4.44
C ARG A 154 -35.06 13.98 5.91
N LEU A 155 -35.72 14.72 6.80
CA LEU A 155 -35.72 14.42 8.24
C LEU A 155 -36.44 13.10 8.54
N ALA A 156 -37.59 12.85 7.90
CA ALA A 156 -38.29 11.58 8.02
C ALA A 156 -37.43 10.40 7.53
N LEU A 157 -36.79 10.57 6.37
CA LEU A 157 -35.86 9.56 5.82
C LEU A 157 -34.66 9.33 6.75
N ALA A 158 -34.04 10.39 7.27
CA ALA A 158 -32.91 10.28 8.19
C ALA A 158 -33.30 9.57 9.50
N SER A 159 -34.49 9.84 10.03
CA SER A 159 -35.02 9.14 11.20
C SER A 159 -35.18 7.65 10.95
N GLU A 160 -35.83 7.28 9.84
CA GLU A 160 -36.05 5.88 9.46
C GLU A 160 -34.74 5.12 9.21
N ILE A 161 -33.78 5.73 8.51
CA ILE A 161 -32.44 5.15 8.33
C ILE A 161 -31.76 4.94 9.69
N SER A 162 -31.83 5.94 10.58
CA SER A 162 -31.22 5.87 11.91
C SER A 162 -31.83 4.74 12.76
N GLU A 163 -33.15 4.59 12.74
CA GLU A 163 -33.83 3.50 13.46
C GLU A 163 -33.45 2.12 12.93
N VAL A 164 -33.30 1.98 11.61
CA VAL A 164 -32.85 0.72 10.98
C VAL A 164 -31.41 0.38 11.37
N MET A 165 -30.54 1.40 11.45
CA MET A 165 -29.12 1.22 11.73
C MET A 165 -28.81 1.04 13.21
N LYS A 166 -29.54 1.69 14.12
CA LYS A 166 -29.24 1.75 15.55
C LYS A 166 -29.05 0.38 16.23
N PRO A 167 -29.87 -0.66 15.96
CA PRO A 167 -29.64 -1.99 16.55
C PRO A 167 -28.36 -2.70 16.06
N ARG A 168 -27.75 -2.20 14.99
CA ARG A 168 -26.58 -2.78 14.30
C ARG A 168 -25.30 -1.99 14.57
N GLU A 169 -25.39 -0.88 15.29
CA GLU A 169 -24.25 -0.06 15.69
C GLU A 169 -23.43 -0.78 16.76
N LYS A 170 -22.57 -1.70 16.32
CA LYS A 170 -21.64 -2.43 17.19
C LYS A 170 -20.21 -2.08 16.81
N ILE A 171 -19.42 -1.71 17.81
CA ILE A 171 -17.99 -1.53 17.65
C ILE A 171 -17.36 -2.91 17.51
N VAL A 172 -16.55 -3.07 16.46
CA VAL A 172 -15.67 -4.24 16.32
C VAL A 172 -14.36 -3.87 17.00
N ASP A 173 -14.22 -4.28 18.26
CA ASP A 173 -12.96 -4.18 18.99
C ASP A 173 -12.13 -5.43 18.74
N PHE A 174 -10.92 -5.23 18.22
CA PHE A 174 -9.97 -6.30 17.95
C PHE A 174 -9.09 -6.65 19.15
N SER A 175 -9.08 -5.83 20.20
CA SER A 175 -8.34 -6.06 21.44
C SER A 175 -9.08 -6.97 22.44
N GLU A 176 -10.40 -7.12 22.29
CA GLU A 176 -11.19 -7.96 23.18
C GLU A 176 -11.17 -9.44 22.79
N GLY A 177 -10.93 -10.30 23.78
CA GLY A 177 -11.06 -11.75 23.67
C GLY A 177 -9.74 -12.51 23.65
N THR A 178 -9.74 -13.71 23.07
CA THR A 178 -8.58 -14.59 23.02
C THR A 178 -7.53 -14.06 22.04
N SER A 179 -6.28 -13.98 22.51
CA SER A 179 -5.12 -13.68 21.67
C SER A 179 -4.45 -14.99 21.18
N PRO A 180 -4.05 -15.09 19.88
CA PRO A 180 -4.27 -14.11 18.82
C PRO A 180 -5.74 -14.06 18.39
N ARG A 181 -6.27 -12.85 18.15
CA ARG A 181 -7.60 -12.64 17.60
C ARG A 181 -7.60 -13.00 16.12
N ILE A 182 -8.43 -13.97 15.73
CA ILE A 182 -8.54 -14.43 14.35
C ILE A 182 -9.70 -13.72 13.65
N VAL A 183 -9.41 -13.05 12.53
CA VAL A 183 -10.40 -12.33 11.71
C VAL A 183 -10.36 -12.85 10.28
N LEU A 184 -11.48 -13.43 9.82
CA LEU A 184 -11.63 -13.99 8.48
C LEU A 184 -12.47 -13.07 7.60
N PHE A 185 -11.91 -12.62 6.47
CA PHE A 185 -12.59 -11.77 5.51
C PHE A 185 -13.22 -12.60 4.39
N VAL A 186 -14.55 -12.65 4.38
CA VAL A 186 -15.32 -13.42 3.40
C VAL A 186 -16.10 -12.51 2.45
N GLY A 187 -16.39 -13.01 1.24
CA GLY A 187 -17.19 -12.29 0.24
C GLY A 187 -16.77 -12.59 -1.20
N VAL A 188 -17.55 -12.12 -2.16
CA VAL A 188 -17.33 -12.36 -3.59
C VAL A 188 -16.12 -11.59 -4.14
N ASN A 189 -15.67 -11.95 -5.35
CA ASN A 189 -14.59 -11.22 -6.03
C ASN A 189 -15.02 -9.78 -6.32
N GLY A 190 -14.10 -8.82 -6.17
CA GLY A 190 -14.35 -7.41 -6.43
C GLY A 190 -15.03 -6.63 -5.28
N SER A 191 -15.48 -7.28 -4.21
CA SER A 191 -16.11 -6.59 -3.06
C SER A 191 -15.15 -5.76 -2.19
N GLY A 192 -13.86 -5.73 -2.52
CA GLY A 192 -12.85 -4.93 -1.83
C GLY A 192 -12.16 -5.60 -0.62
N LYS A 193 -12.31 -6.92 -0.41
CA LYS A 193 -11.74 -7.65 0.75
C LYS A 193 -10.26 -7.34 1.02
N THR A 194 -9.39 -7.60 0.04
CA THR A 194 -7.92 -7.39 0.18
C THR A 194 -7.58 -5.93 0.47
N THR A 195 -8.28 -4.99 -0.18
CA THR A 195 -8.11 -3.55 0.08
C THR A 195 -8.56 -3.18 1.50
N THR A 196 -9.64 -3.78 2.00
CA THR A 196 -10.12 -3.57 3.37
C THR A 196 -9.14 -4.14 4.39
N ILE A 197 -8.59 -5.33 4.16
CA ILE A 197 -7.53 -5.91 5.00
C ILE A 197 -6.34 -4.95 5.06
N GLY A 198 -5.86 -4.44 3.92
CA GLY A 198 -4.75 -3.49 3.88
C GLY A 198 -5.01 -2.18 4.63
N LYS A 199 -6.23 -1.63 4.52
CA LYS A 199 -6.62 -0.43 5.29
C LYS A 199 -6.65 -0.70 6.80
N ILE A 200 -7.20 -1.85 7.21
CA ILE A 200 -7.22 -2.26 8.61
C ILE A 200 -5.79 -2.51 9.11
N ALA A 201 -4.95 -3.16 8.32
CA ALA A 201 -3.55 -3.43 8.62
C ALA A 201 -2.76 -2.12 8.85
N SER A 202 -2.91 -1.12 7.97
CA SER A 202 -2.30 0.21 8.16
C SER A 202 -2.71 0.82 9.50
N LYS A 203 -4.01 0.81 9.81
CA LYS A 203 -4.52 1.36 11.07
C LYS A 203 -4.02 0.59 12.30
N LEU A 204 -3.93 -0.74 12.21
CA LEU A 204 -3.39 -1.58 13.28
C LEU A 204 -1.89 -1.31 13.51
N SER A 205 -1.13 -1.11 12.43
CA SER A 205 0.28 -0.74 12.50
C SER A 205 0.48 0.64 13.16
N GLU A 206 -0.34 1.63 12.79
CA GLU A 206 -0.37 2.95 13.44
C GLU A 206 -0.71 2.87 14.93
N GLN A 207 -1.49 1.86 15.34
CA GLN A 207 -1.83 1.59 16.74
C GLN A 207 -0.78 0.72 17.48
N GLY A 208 0.27 0.27 16.78
CA GLY A 208 1.33 -0.57 17.34
C GLY A 208 0.92 -2.03 17.58
N ALA A 209 -0.18 -2.49 16.98
CA ALA A 209 -0.65 -3.87 17.14
C ALA A 209 0.25 -4.86 16.39
N ARG A 210 0.54 -6.00 17.03
CA ARG A 210 1.33 -7.08 16.45
C ARG A 210 0.43 -8.02 15.66
N ALA A 211 0.33 -7.79 14.35
CA ALA A 211 -0.54 -8.57 13.47
C ALA A 211 0.25 -9.48 12.52
N LEU A 212 -0.44 -10.49 11.98
CA LEU A 212 -0.01 -11.31 10.85
C LEU A 212 -1.10 -11.30 9.78
N LEU A 213 -0.74 -10.99 8.54
CA LEU A 213 -1.64 -11.14 7.39
C LEU A 213 -1.46 -12.53 6.78
N VAL A 214 -2.55 -13.14 6.32
CA VAL A 214 -2.54 -14.47 5.71
C VAL A 214 -3.20 -14.39 4.34
N ALA A 215 -2.49 -14.81 3.30
CA ALA A 215 -3.02 -14.83 1.93
C ALA A 215 -3.96 -16.03 1.72
N GLY A 216 -5.15 -15.99 2.33
CA GLY A 216 -6.14 -17.06 2.26
C GLY A 216 -6.78 -17.29 0.88
N ASP A 217 -6.74 -16.29 -0.01
CA ASP A 217 -7.11 -16.44 -1.44
C ASP A 217 -5.95 -17.09 -2.21
N THR A 218 -5.75 -18.39 -2.00
CA THR A 218 -4.62 -19.14 -2.59
C THR A 218 -4.81 -19.43 -4.08
N PHE A 219 -6.01 -19.27 -4.63
CA PHE A 219 -6.28 -19.55 -6.05
C PHE A 219 -5.86 -18.41 -6.97
N ARG A 220 -5.88 -17.17 -6.47
CA ARG A 220 -5.61 -15.98 -7.29
C ARG A 220 -4.23 -15.43 -6.95
N ALA A 221 -3.26 -15.70 -7.82
CA ALA A 221 -1.89 -15.19 -7.69
C ALA A 221 -1.84 -13.67 -7.44
N ALA A 222 -2.65 -12.90 -8.16
CA ALA A 222 -2.76 -11.45 -7.99
C ALA A 222 -3.30 -11.02 -6.62
N ALA A 223 -4.14 -11.83 -5.97
CA ALA A 223 -4.64 -11.53 -4.63
C ALA A 223 -3.55 -11.71 -3.57
N ILE A 224 -2.70 -12.75 -3.74
CA ILE A 224 -1.52 -12.98 -2.91
C ILE A 224 -0.56 -11.80 -3.05
N GLU A 225 -0.17 -11.45 -4.29
CA GLU A 225 0.73 -10.32 -4.58
C GLU A 225 0.20 -9.00 -4.01
N GLN A 226 -1.10 -8.73 -4.22
CA GLN A 226 -1.74 -7.52 -3.70
C GLN A 226 -1.71 -7.46 -2.17
N LEU A 227 -1.98 -8.57 -1.48
CA LEU A 227 -1.92 -8.59 -0.01
C LEU A 227 -0.48 -8.41 0.49
N THR A 228 0.50 -8.99 -0.19
CA THR A 228 1.93 -8.78 0.12
C THR A 228 2.29 -7.30 0.06
N VAL A 229 1.93 -6.59 -1.03
CA VAL A 229 2.18 -5.15 -1.16
C VAL A 229 1.51 -4.33 -0.05
N TRP A 230 0.30 -4.71 0.37
CA TRP A 230 -0.37 -4.06 1.50
C TRP A 230 0.33 -4.32 2.83
N GLY A 231 0.80 -5.54 3.07
CA GLY A 231 1.59 -5.89 4.25
C GLY A 231 2.90 -5.13 4.32
N ASP A 232 3.64 -5.07 3.21
CA ASP A 232 4.89 -4.31 3.10
C ASP A 232 4.66 -2.82 3.40
N ARG A 233 3.59 -2.23 2.84
CA ARG A 233 3.22 -0.84 3.11
C ARG A 233 2.85 -0.60 4.57
N ALA A 234 2.17 -1.55 5.21
CA ALA A 234 1.78 -1.45 6.61
C ALA A 234 2.91 -1.87 7.58
N GLY A 235 4.01 -2.44 7.11
CA GLY A 235 5.04 -3.03 7.96
C GLY A 235 4.57 -4.27 8.72
N ILE A 236 3.55 -4.97 8.22
CA ILE A 236 2.98 -6.17 8.84
C ILE A 236 3.35 -7.40 8.00
N PRO A 237 3.89 -8.47 8.61
CA PRO A 237 4.29 -9.67 7.88
C PRO A 237 3.09 -10.34 7.19
N VAL A 238 3.33 -10.89 6.00
CA VAL A 238 2.34 -11.64 5.22
C VAL A 238 2.81 -13.08 5.07
N MET A 239 1.96 -14.03 5.43
CA MET A 239 2.16 -15.45 5.20
C MET A 239 1.38 -15.90 3.96
N SER A 240 2.06 -16.56 3.03
CA SER A 240 1.47 -17.05 1.79
C SER A 240 2.09 -18.38 1.37
N LYS A 241 1.42 -19.08 0.46
CA LYS A 241 1.89 -20.28 -0.23
C LYS A 241 1.75 -20.10 -1.74
N PRO A 242 2.38 -20.96 -2.57
CA PRO A 242 2.19 -20.93 -4.02
C PRO A 242 0.72 -21.01 -4.42
N THR A 243 0.41 -20.45 -5.58
CA THR A 243 -0.94 -20.48 -6.15
C THR A 243 -1.48 -21.91 -6.24
N GLY A 244 -2.71 -22.13 -5.78
CA GLY A 244 -3.37 -23.43 -5.73
C GLY A 244 -3.03 -24.28 -4.50
N ALA A 245 -2.24 -23.76 -3.56
CA ALA A 245 -1.95 -24.45 -2.31
C ALA A 245 -3.17 -24.52 -1.38
N ASP A 246 -3.12 -25.46 -0.42
CA ASP A 246 -4.15 -25.62 0.60
C ASP A 246 -4.23 -24.38 1.51
N ALA A 247 -5.34 -23.66 1.41
CA ALA A 247 -5.63 -22.48 2.21
C ALA A 247 -5.83 -22.84 3.69
N ALA A 248 -6.44 -23.98 3.99
CA ALA A 248 -6.71 -24.38 5.38
C ALA A 248 -5.39 -24.67 6.12
N GLY A 249 -4.48 -25.43 5.49
CA GLY A 249 -3.15 -25.68 6.01
C GLY A 249 -2.31 -24.41 6.17
N LEU A 250 -2.39 -23.46 5.23
CA LEU A 250 -1.75 -22.14 5.38
C LEU A 250 -2.28 -21.39 6.61
N VAL A 251 -3.60 -21.32 6.78
CA VAL A 251 -4.22 -20.65 7.94
C VAL A 251 -3.85 -21.34 9.24
N TYR A 252 -3.83 -22.68 9.26
CA TYR A 252 -3.42 -23.46 10.43
C TYR A 252 -1.99 -23.12 10.87
N GLU A 253 -1.04 -23.13 9.92
CA GLU A 253 0.36 -22.77 10.19
C GLU A 253 0.51 -21.31 10.66
N ALA A 254 -0.28 -20.39 10.09
CA ALA A 254 -0.28 -18.98 10.50
C ALA A 254 -0.76 -18.80 11.93
N ILE A 255 -1.79 -19.53 12.36
CA ILE A 255 -2.31 -19.48 13.72
C ILE A 255 -1.28 -20.03 14.72
N GLU A 256 -0.64 -21.16 14.40
CA GLU A 256 0.39 -21.75 15.27
C GLU A 256 1.59 -20.81 15.42
N ARG A 257 2.03 -20.20 14.31
CA ARG A 257 3.07 -19.16 14.34
C ARG A 257 2.66 -17.97 15.21
N ALA A 258 1.44 -17.46 15.02
CA ALA A 258 0.95 -16.31 15.76
C ALA A 258 0.89 -16.57 17.27
N LYS A 259 0.52 -17.78 17.70
CA LYS A 259 0.59 -18.19 19.11
C LYS A 259 2.04 -18.28 19.60
N ALA A 260 2.93 -18.90 18.82
CA ALA A 260 4.34 -19.06 19.21
C ALA A 260 5.08 -17.73 19.33
N GLU A 261 4.68 -16.74 18.55
CA GLU A 261 5.24 -15.38 18.57
C GLU A 261 4.45 -14.44 19.50
N ASP A 262 3.41 -14.87 20.19
CA ASP A 262 2.52 -14.02 21.01
C ASP A 262 2.00 -12.78 20.23
N LEU A 263 1.50 -13.00 19.01
CA LEU A 263 0.89 -11.95 18.20
C LEU A 263 -0.52 -11.62 18.69
N ASP A 264 -0.95 -10.38 18.49
CA ASP A 264 -2.28 -9.90 18.88
C ASP A 264 -3.37 -10.38 17.90
N LEU A 265 -3.04 -10.40 16.59
CA LEU A 265 -4.02 -10.51 15.52
C LEU A 265 -3.55 -11.37 14.35
N VAL A 266 -4.47 -12.13 13.76
CA VAL A 266 -4.31 -12.79 12.47
C VAL A 266 -5.45 -12.37 11.55
N LEU A 267 -5.13 -11.72 10.43
CA LEU A 267 -6.09 -11.29 9.42
C LEU A 267 -5.97 -12.20 8.19
N ILE A 268 -7.06 -12.90 7.84
CA ILE A 268 -7.13 -13.88 6.76
C ILE A 268 -7.99 -13.35 5.61
#